data_AF-A0A8H7I7B9-F1
#
_entry.id   AF-A0A8H7I7B9-F1
#
_cell.length_a   1.000
_cell.length_b   1.000
_cell.length_c   1.000
_cell.angle_alpha   90.00
_cell.angle_beta   90.00
_cell.angle_gamma   90.00
#
_symmetry.space_group_name_H-M   'P 1'
#
loop_
_entity.id
_entity.type
_entity.pdbx_description
1 polymer ?
#
loop_
_entity_poly.entity_id
_entity_poly.type
_entity_poly.pdbx_seq_one_letter_code
_entity_poly.pdbx_strand_id
1 'polypeptide(L)'
;MSTIKDGVYALELPFEQGSMTDTGDGRWISILQPGSLGPDAHKVKVVYNKDKGAYTLQFEKSELYITFEGKPMINNKLTPGDKPRYFQIKPHQYEEDKYMYVSGMPRQNLSLHADSIIVAEDKKFHISLAMERIFPPWVAMNDFPEKQAWLFRKV
;
A
#
# COMPACT_ATOMS: atom_id res chain seq x y z
N MET A 1 -11.27 17.63 3.22
CA MET A 1 -10.65 16.37 2.73
C MET A 1 -9.36 16.20 3.51
N SER A 2 -9.19 15.09 4.25
CA SER A 2 -7.91 14.79 4.88
C SER A 2 -6.97 14.28 3.79
N THR A 3 -6.01 15.11 3.40
CA THR A 3 -4.95 14.79 2.45
C THR A 3 -3.80 14.22 3.27
N ILE A 4 -3.42 12.94 3.05
CA ILE A 4 -2.19 12.41 3.65
C ILE A 4 -1.04 13.35 3.28
N LYS A 5 -0.23 13.74 4.25
CA LYS A 5 0.89 14.66 4.02
C LYS A 5 1.99 13.92 3.28
N ASP A 6 2.76 14.65 2.48
CA ASP A 6 3.99 14.11 1.91
C ASP A 6 4.94 13.66 3.03
N GLY A 7 5.62 12.54 2.81
CA GLY A 7 6.51 11.95 3.81
C GLY A 7 6.90 10.51 3.51
N VAL A 8 7.61 9.90 4.44
CA VAL A 8 7.99 8.49 4.39
C VAL A 8 7.13 7.69 5.36
N TYR A 9 6.63 6.57 4.87
CA TYR A 9 5.65 5.74 5.56
C TYR A 9 5.99 4.26 5.41
N ALA A 10 5.64 3.46 6.41
CA ALA A 10 5.40 2.03 6.26
C ALA A 10 3.92 1.84 5.89
N LEU A 11 3.65 1.08 4.83
CA LEU A 11 2.30 0.76 4.36
C LEU A 11 1.95 -0.64 4.86
N GLU A 12 1.15 -0.71 5.92
CA GLU A 12 0.91 -1.93 6.68
C GLU A 12 -0.53 -2.43 6.53
N LEU A 13 -0.73 -3.73 6.72
CA LEU A 13 -2.06 -4.30 6.86
C LEU A 13 -2.56 -4.12 8.31
N PRO A 14 -3.85 -3.82 8.53
CA PRO A 14 -4.36 -3.55 9.88
C PRO A 14 -4.25 -4.68 10.91
N PHE A 15 -4.14 -5.94 10.47
CA PHE A 15 -4.16 -7.12 11.34
C PHE A 15 -2.99 -8.07 11.14
N GLU A 16 -2.09 -7.77 10.19
CA GLU A 16 -0.92 -8.60 9.92
C GLU A 16 0.35 -7.84 10.26
N GLN A 17 1.33 -8.54 10.82
CA GLN A 17 2.67 -8.00 11.00
C GLN A 17 3.40 -7.99 9.66
N GLY A 18 3.01 -7.07 8.78
CA GLY A 18 3.51 -7.04 7.43
C GLY A 18 3.37 -5.66 6.79
N SER A 19 4.41 -5.27 6.08
CA SER A 19 4.49 -4.03 5.32
C SER A 19 4.73 -4.32 3.85
N MET A 20 4.18 -3.48 2.98
CA MET A 20 4.58 -3.42 1.58
C MET A 20 6.09 -3.22 1.50
N THR A 21 6.79 -4.17 0.89
CA THR A 21 8.24 -4.23 0.92
C THR A 21 8.82 -4.27 -0.48
N ASP A 22 9.88 -3.49 -0.68
CA ASP A 22 10.71 -3.49 -1.86
C ASP A 22 11.43 -4.83 -2.00
N THR A 23 11.03 -5.60 -3.01
CA THR A 23 11.62 -6.89 -3.33
C THR A 23 12.76 -6.79 -4.34
N GLY A 24 13.03 -5.60 -4.88
CA GLY A 24 13.98 -5.33 -5.95
C GLY A 24 13.37 -5.40 -7.35
N ASP A 25 14.10 -4.86 -8.32
CA ASP A 25 13.69 -4.82 -9.73
C ASP A 25 13.39 -6.22 -10.30
N GLY A 26 12.41 -6.31 -11.19
CA GLY A 26 11.95 -7.54 -11.81
C GLY A 26 11.20 -8.50 -10.88
N ARG A 27 10.90 -8.10 -9.63
CA ARG A 27 10.12 -8.90 -8.67
C ARG A 27 8.82 -8.20 -8.31
N TRP A 28 7.81 -9.00 -8.00
CA TRP A 28 6.54 -8.46 -7.51
C TRP A 28 6.72 -7.95 -6.08
N ILE A 29 5.95 -6.94 -5.69
CA ILE A 29 5.98 -6.40 -4.34
C ILE A 29 5.27 -7.39 -3.40
N SER A 30 5.89 -7.69 -2.27
CA SER A 30 5.33 -8.58 -1.24
C SER A 30 4.97 -7.83 0.03
N ILE A 31 4.16 -8.47 0.87
CA ILE A 31 4.01 -8.12 2.28
C ILE A 31 4.99 -8.96 3.09
N LEU A 32 5.94 -8.30 3.73
CA LEU A 32 6.97 -8.92 4.56
C LEU A 32 7.03 -8.24 5.91
N GLN A 33 7.59 -8.94 6.90
CA GLN A 33 7.94 -8.35 8.18
C GLN A 33 8.96 -7.21 7.96
N PRO A 34 8.79 -6.04 8.60
CA PRO A 34 9.77 -4.96 8.53
C PRO A 34 11.18 -5.46 8.87
N GLY A 35 12.17 -5.10 8.04
CA GLY A 35 13.56 -5.54 8.20
C GLY A 35 13.94 -6.81 7.42
N SER A 36 12.97 -7.58 6.89
CA SER A 36 13.24 -8.85 6.20
C SER A 36 14.22 -8.74 5.02
N LEU A 37 14.18 -7.61 4.30
CA LEU A 37 15.08 -7.31 3.16
C LEU A 37 16.01 -6.12 3.46
N GLY A 38 16.25 -5.86 4.75
CA GLY A 38 17.01 -4.73 5.26
C GLY A 38 16.16 -3.64 5.91
N PRO A 39 16.80 -2.72 6.66
CA PRO A 39 16.11 -1.78 7.54
C PRO A 39 15.16 -0.82 6.80
N ASP A 40 15.44 -0.49 5.55
CA ASP A 40 14.72 0.55 4.80
C ASP A 40 13.86 0.00 3.65
N ALA A 41 13.83 -1.32 3.43
CA ALA A 41 13.10 -1.90 2.30
C ALA A 41 11.57 -1.74 2.39
N HIS A 42 11.03 -1.42 3.57
CA HIS A 42 9.60 -1.19 3.79
C HIS A 42 9.21 0.30 3.78
N LYS A 43 10.19 1.19 3.65
CA LYS A 43 9.96 2.63 3.68
C LYS A 43 9.53 3.12 2.31
N VAL A 44 8.35 3.72 2.26
CA VAL A 44 7.73 4.26 1.05
C VAL A 44 7.57 5.76 1.19
N LYS A 45 8.22 6.49 0.30
CA LYS A 45 8.02 7.91 0.08
C LYS A 45 6.70 8.13 -0.65
N VAL A 46 5.80 8.87 -0.01
CA VAL A 46 4.48 9.26 -0.53
C VAL A 46 4.54 10.74 -0.88
N VAL A 47 4.27 11.09 -2.13
CA VAL A 47 4.35 12.49 -2.62
C VAL A 47 3.13 12.82 -3.45
N TYR A 48 2.46 13.93 -3.12
CA TYR A 48 1.32 14.44 -3.85
C TYR A 48 1.74 15.21 -5.12
N ASN A 49 1.22 14.80 -6.26
CA ASN A 49 1.35 15.50 -7.52
C ASN A 49 0.09 16.35 -7.78
N LYS A 50 0.25 17.68 -7.75
CA LYS A 50 -0.85 18.64 -7.96
C LYS A 50 -1.46 18.56 -9.35
N ASP A 51 -0.65 18.38 -10.38
CA ASP A 51 -1.10 18.35 -11.78
C ASP A 51 -1.94 17.10 -12.08
N LYS A 52 -1.63 15.99 -11.41
CA LYS A 52 -2.37 14.72 -11.52
C LYS A 52 -3.48 14.57 -10.48
N GLY A 53 -3.51 15.43 -9.47
CA GLY A 53 -4.45 15.33 -8.35
C GLY A 53 -4.35 13.99 -7.60
N ALA A 54 -3.15 13.41 -7.54
CA ALA A 54 -2.90 12.04 -7.06
C ALA A 54 -1.47 11.90 -6.50
N TYR A 55 -1.18 10.80 -5.83
CA TYR A 55 0.11 10.51 -5.20
C TYR A 55 0.96 9.58 -6.04
N THR A 56 2.27 9.74 -5.96
CA THR A 56 3.24 8.70 -6.31
C THR A 56 3.70 8.00 -5.05
N LEU A 57 3.97 6.69 -5.16
CA LEU A 57 4.53 5.87 -4.11
C LEU A 57 5.89 5.35 -4.59
N GLN A 58 6.95 5.59 -3.82
CA GLN A 58 8.33 5.26 -4.20
C GLN A 58 9.04 4.61 -3.02
N PHE A 59 9.72 3.48 -3.23
CA PHE A 59 10.55 2.90 -2.18
C PHE A 59 11.76 3.80 -1.91
N GLU A 60 12.00 4.14 -0.64
CA GLU A 60 13.03 5.11 -0.26
C GLU A 60 14.44 4.58 -0.59
N LYS A 61 14.68 3.29 -0.36
CA LYS A 61 16.01 2.69 -0.53
C LYS A 61 16.43 2.52 -1.99
N SER A 62 15.55 1.99 -2.84
CA SER A 62 15.86 1.72 -4.25
C SER A 62 15.54 2.89 -5.18
N GLU A 63 14.79 3.87 -4.69
CA GLU A 63 14.23 4.97 -5.49
C GLU A 63 13.27 4.48 -6.61
N LEU A 64 12.87 3.21 -6.60
CA LEU A 64 11.91 2.66 -7.55
C LEU A 64 10.48 3.00 -7.15
N TYR A 65 9.65 3.34 -8.13
CA TYR A 65 8.23 3.56 -7.94
C TYR A 65 7.47 2.25 -7.82
N ILE A 66 6.45 2.26 -6.97
CA ILE A 66 5.43 1.22 -6.97
C ILE A 66 4.59 1.40 -8.24
N THR A 67 4.68 0.43 -9.15
CA THR A 67 4.11 0.50 -10.49
C THR A 67 3.51 -0.85 -10.91
N PHE A 68 3.04 -0.93 -12.15
CA PHE A 68 2.46 -2.13 -12.74
C PHE A 68 2.49 -2.05 -14.28
N GLU A 69 2.44 -3.20 -14.93
CA GLU A 69 2.48 -3.32 -16.38
C GLU A 69 1.09 -3.20 -17.01
N GLY A 70 1.05 -2.68 -18.24
CA GLY A 70 -0.18 -2.58 -19.03
C GLY A 70 -1.24 -1.66 -18.41
N LYS A 71 -2.51 -1.98 -18.72
CA LYS A 71 -3.68 -1.29 -18.18
C LYS A 71 -4.10 -1.92 -16.83
N PRO A 72 -4.79 -1.19 -15.95
CA PRO A 72 -5.31 -1.75 -14.71
C PRO A 72 -6.25 -2.92 -14.99
N MET A 73 -6.07 -4.01 -14.23
CA MET A 73 -6.90 -5.21 -14.32
C MET A 73 -6.84 -5.99 -13.00
N ILE A 74 -7.80 -6.88 -12.76
CA ILE A 74 -7.82 -7.73 -11.57
C ILE A 74 -6.55 -8.60 -11.54
N ASN A 75 -5.96 -8.73 -10.35
CA ASN A 75 -4.74 -9.48 -10.08
C ASN A 75 -3.51 -8.97 -10.85
N ASN A 76 -3.54 -7.73 -11.37
CA ASN A 76 -2.35 -7.08 -11.91
C ASN A 76 -1.37 -6.82 -10.77
N LYS A 77 -0.24 -7.52 -10.79
CA LYS A 77 0.74 -7.52 -9.70
C LYS A 77 1.57 -6.25 -9.74
N LEU A 78 1.79 -5.68 -8.57
CA LEU A 78 2.61 -4.48 -8.46
C LEU A 78 4.09 -4.86 -8.44
N THR A 79 4.91 -4.03 -9.05
CA THR A 79 6.37 -4.18 -9.14
C THR A 79 7.06 -2.87 -8.77
N PRO A 80 8.29 -2.90 -8.26
CA PRO A 80 9.17 -1.73 -8.29
C PRO A 80 9.57 -1.42 -9.75
N GLY A 81 9.63 -0.15 -10.13
CA GLY A 81 10.13 0.27 -11.45
C GLY A 81 10.34 1.77 -11.60
N ASP A 82 11.01 2.19 -12.68
CA ASP A 82 11.45 3.59 -12.85
C ASP A 82 10.33 4.58 -13.17
N LYS A 83 9.17 4.08 -13.62
CA LYS A 83 8.06 4.92 -14.08
C LYS A 83 6.98 5.01 -13.02
N PRO A 84 6.63 6.23 -12.55
CA PRO A 84 5.59 6.40 -11.56
C PRO A 84 4.23 6.01 -12.15
N ARG A 85 3.41 5.39 -11.29
CA ARG A 85 1.96 5.36 -11.42
C ARG A 85 1.36 6.25 -10.35
N TYR A 86 0.12 6.68 -10.59
CA TYR A 86 -0.56 7.64 -9.76
C TYR A 86 -1.71 6.97 -9.01
N PHE A 87 -1.84 7.30 -7.74
CA PHE A 87 -2.82 6.69 -6.84
C PHE A 87 -3.61 7.76 -6.09
N GLN A 88 -4.92 7.56 -5.94
CA GLN A 88 -5.72 8.33 -4.99
C GLN A 88 -5.69 7.61 -3.64
N ILE A 89 -5.20 8.29 -2.61
CA ILE A 89 -5.30 7.82 -1.23
C ILE A 89 -6.57 8.45 -0.65
N LYS A 90 -7.51 7.61 -0.21
CA LYS A 90 -8.78 8.07 0.36
C LYS A 90 -9.01 7.39 1.70
N PRO A 91 -9.61 8.12 2.67
CA PRO A 91 -10.08 7.52 3.91
C PRO A 91 -10.87 6.26 3.61
N HIS A 92 -10.43 5.15 4.19
CA HIS A 92 -11.17 3.91 4.12
C HIS A 92 -12.41 4.05 5.01
N GLN A 93 -13.53 3.43 4.63
CA GLN A 93 -14.67 3.25 5.54
C GLN A 93 -14.36 2.14 6.57
N TYR A 94 -13.14 2.15 7.10
CA TYR A 94 -12.68 1.16 8.05
C TYR A 94 -13.40 1.44 9.37
N GLU A 95 -14.36 0.58 9.68
CA GLU A 95 -15.01 0.56 10.98
C GLU A 95 -14.15 -0.32 11.90
N GLU A 96 -13.38 0.29 12.80
CA GLU A 96 -12.57 -0.42 13.80
C GLU A 96 -13.38 -1.49 14.55
N ASP A 97 -14.67 -1.24 14.78
CA ASP A 97 -15.57 -2.10 15.53
C ASP A 97 -15.99 -3.38 14.77
N LYS A 98 -15.96 -3.38 13.43
CA LYS A 98 -16.35 -4.56 12.62
C LYS A 98 -15.29 -5.67 12.60
N TYR A 99 -14.05 -5.34 12.93
CA TYR A 99 -12.92 -6.28 12.82
C TYR A 99 -12.22 -6.53 14.17
N MET A 100 -12.89 -6.20 15.28
CA MET A 100 -12.45 -6.36 16.68
C MET A 100 -12.28 -7.81 17.18
N TYR A 101 -12.08 -8.80 16.30
CA TYR A 101 -11.94 -10.21 16.68
C TYR A 101 -10.61 -10.83 16.27
N VAL A 102 -9.50 -10.08 16.18
CA VAL A 102 -8.17 -10.72 16.14
C VAL A 102 -7.12 -9.91 16.93
N SER A 103 -6.73 -10.46 18.08
CA SER A 103 -5.51 -10.20 18.86
C SER A 103 -5.40 -8.90 19.68
N GLY A 104 -6.04 -8.88 20.85
CA GLY A 104 -5.40 -8.77 22.18
C GLY A 104 -4.31 -7.72 22.52
N MET A 105 -3.99 -6.72 21.70
CA MET A 105 -2.95 -5.73 22.04
C MET A 105 -3.53 -4.37 22.49
N PRO A 106 -2.97 -3.71 23.54
CA PRO A 106 -3.48 -2.43 24.02
C PRO A 106 -3.16 -1.26 23.07
N ARG A 107 -4.17 -0.41 22.88
CA ARG A 107 -4.18 0.81 22.04
C ARG A 107 -3.57 2.02 22.75
N GLN A 108 -2.27 2.26 22.64
CA GLN A 108 -1.71 3.57 22.94
C GLN A 108 -0.77 3.99 21.81
N ASN A 109 -1.16 5.01 21.04
CA ASN A 109 -0.42 5.72 19.97
C ASN A 109 -0.86 5.50 18.51
N LEU A 110 -2.02 4.91 18.26
CA LEU A 110 -2.52 4.67 16.90
C LEU A 110 -3.57 5.72 16.52
N SER A 111 -3.13 6.84 15.93
CA SER A 111 -3.97 7.58 14.99
C SER A 111 -3.98 6.81 13.68
N LEU A 112 -4.60 5.62 13.69
CA LEU A 112 -4.70 4.74 12.52
C LEU A 112 -5.91 5.14 11.70
N HIS A 113 -5.76 6.19 10.90
CA HIS A 113 -6.63 6.32 9.74
C HIS A 113 -6.19 5.24 8.74
N ALA A 114 -7.03 4.22 8.57
CA ALA A 114 -6.88 3.30 7.46
C ALA A 114 -7.32 4.02 6.18
N ASP A 115 -6.54 3.84 5.13
CA ASP A 115 -6.80 4.43 3.83
C ASP A 115 -6.91 3.33 2.76
N SER A 116 -7.64 3.65 1.69
CA SER A 116 -7.65 2.88 0.46
C SER A 116 -6.72 3.53 -0.56
N ILE A 117 -5.94 2.72 -1.27
CA ILE A 117 -5.07 3.16 -2.36
C ILE A 117 -5.74 2.79 -3.68
N ILE A 118 -6.26 3.78 -4.40
CA ILE A 118 -7.05 3.60 -5.62
C ILE A 118 -6.20 3.98 -6.82
N VAL A 119 -6.27 3.23 -7.91
CA VAL A 119 -5.55 3.54 -9.15
C VAL A 119 -6.14 4.81 -9.77
N ALA A 120 -5.34 5.85 -10.00
CA ALA A 120 -5.87 7.14 -10.44
C ALA A 120 -6.34 7.14 -11.89
N GLU A 121 -5.69 6.35 -12.75
CA GLU A 121 -6.04 6.20 -14.17
C GLU A 121 -7.32 5.39 -14.40
N ASP A 122 -7.67 4.49 -13.49
CA ASP A 122 -8.96 3.78 -13.49
C ASP A 122 -9.41 3.50 -12.05
N LYS A 123 -10.35 4.34 -11.58
CA LYS A 123 -10.84 4.35 -10.20
C LYS A 123 -11.64 3.11 -9.82
N LYS A 124 -11.91 2.22 -10.78
CA LYS A 124 -12.49 0.89 -10.53
C LYS A 124 -11.52 0.01 -9.74
N PHE A 125 -10.22 0.17 -9.96
CA PHE A 125 -9.18 -0.67 -9.36
C PHE A 125 -8.56 -0.04 -8.12
N HIS A 126 -8.23 -0.88 -7.14
CA HIS A 126 -7.53 -0.50 -5.92
C HIS A 126 -6.42 -1.51 -5.61
N ILE A 127 -5.46 -1.08 -4.80
CA ILE A 127 -4.33 -1.89 -4.37
C ILE A 127 -4.74 -2.76 -3.17
N SER A 128 -4.58 -4.07 -3.30
CA SER A 128 -4.89 -5.06 -2.28
C SER A 128 -3.85 -6.19 -2.27
N LEU A 129 -4.08 -7.20 -1.44
CA LEU A 129 -3.41 -8.48 -1.62
C LEU A 129 -3.85 -9.15 -2.93
N ALA A 130 -2.94 -9.89 -3.56
CA ALA A 130 -3.22 -10.77 -4.67
C ALA A 130 -4.22 -11.87 -4.25
N MET A 131 -5.04 -12.33 -5.21
CA MET A 131 -6.03 -13.39 -4.94
C MET A 131 -5.38 -14.76 -4.79
N GLU A 132 -4.17 -14.92 -5.32
CA GLU A 132 -3.38 -16.14 -5.23
C GLU A 132 -2.92 -16.36 -3.77
N ARG A 133 -3.22 -17.54 -3.22
CA ARG A 133 -2.74 -17.94 -1.89
C ARG A 133 -1.28 -18.41 -1.95
N ILE A 134 -0.36 -17.46 -2.09
CA ILE A 134 1.10 -17.68 -2.10
C ILE A 134 1.69 -17.03 -0.85
N PHE A 135 2.73 -17.66 -0.26
CA PHE A 135 3.47 -17.12 0.87
C PHE A 135 4.92 -16.81 0.45
N PRO A 136 5.42 -15.57 0.69
CA PRO A 136 4.71 -14.41 1.24
C PRO A 136 3.63 -13.86 0.27
N PRO A 137 2.55 -13.24 0.77
CA PRO A 137 1.51 -12.70 -0.10
C PRO A 137 2.02 -11.50 -0.88
N TRP A 138 1.56 -11.39 -2.13
CA TRP A 138 1.94 -10.32 -3.05
C TRP A 138 0.90 -9.21 -3.06
N VAL A 139 1.33 -8.01 -3.44
CA VAL A 139 0.46 -6.87 -3.65
C VAL A 139 0.02 -6.85 -5.10
N ALA A 140 -1.29 -6.74 -5.32
CA ALA A 140 -1.88 -6.68 -6.65
C ALA A 140 -3.07 -5.71 -6.69
N MET A 141 -3.65 -5.55 -7.86
CA MET A 141 -4.90 -4.83 -8.04
C MET A 141 -6.12 -5.72 -7.85
N ASN A 142 -7.19 -5.11 -7.36
CA ASN A 142 -8.50 -5.71 -7.33
C ASN A 142 -9.60 -4.69 -7.64
N ASP A 143 -10.80 -5.16 -7.97
CA ASP A 143 -11.98 -4.34 -8.22
C ASP A 143 -13.17 -4.70 -7.32
N PHE A 144 -12.94 -5.46 -6.25
CA PHE A 144 -13.97 -5.77 -5.27
C PHE A 144 -14.59 -4.51 -4.65
N PRO A 145 -15.89 -4.54 -4.30
CA PRO A 145 -16.56 -3.42 -3.63
C PRO A 145 -15.89 -3.03 -2.31
N GLU A 146 -15.42 -4.04 -1.56
CA GLU A 146 -14.63 -3.84 -0.36
C GLU A 146 -13.18 -3.57 -0.74
N LYS A 147 -12.66 -2.43 -0.30
CA LYS A 147 -11.28 -2.03 -0.58
C LYS A 147 -10.36 -2.60 0.49
N GLN A 148 -9.10 -2.83 0.14
CA GLN A 148 -8.11 -3.14 1.16
C GLN A 148 -7.83 -1.88 1.98
N ALA A 149 -7.95 -2.02 3.30
CA ALA A 149 -7.46 -1.04 4.24
C ALA A 149 -5.93 -1.13 4.35
N TRP A 150 -5.26 0.02 4.25
CA TRP A 150 -3.83 0.19 4.47
C TRP A 150 -3.61 1.18 5.60
N LEU A 151 -2.72 0.84 6.52
CA LEU A 151 -2.27 1.72 7.57
C LEU A 151 -1.01 2.46 7.10
N PHE A 152 -1.06 3.78 7.09
CA PHE A 152 0.08 4.63 6.76
C PHE A 152 0.79 5.04 8.06
N ARG A 153 1.75 4.24 8.50
CA ARG A 153 2.56 4.54 9.69
C ARG A 153 3.75 5.40 9.30
N LYS A 154 3.81 6.65 9.78
CA LYS A 154 4.93 7.55 9.48
C LYS A 154 6.23 7.03 10.10
N VAL A 155 7.32 7.08 9.33
CA VAL A 155 8.67 6.62 9.72
C VAL A 155 9.63 7.80 9.85
#